data_AF-A0AAE2EJI3-F1
#
_entry.id   AF-A0AAE2EJI3-F1
#
_cell.length_a   1.000
_cell.length_b   1.000
_cell.length_c   1.000
_cell.angle_alpha   90.00
_cell.angle_beta   90.00
_cell.angle_gamma   90.00
#
_symmetry.space_group_name_H-M   'P 1'
#
loop_
_entity.id
_entity.type
_entity.pdbx_description
1 polymer ?
#
loop_
_entity_poly.entity_id
_entity_poly.type
_entity_poly.pdbx_seq_one_letter_code
_entity_poly.pdbx_strand_id
1 'polypeptide(L)'
;MAFSVEINFIENKQTINFNKAIVYFNADEENEWISLTNNSILGYEIMLLKILDLSNNQEKYLFANNVNIMVKNNHIVINTFSKQNFLVKSNRKKVYQDQLKELHKQISILQANQTIGLTINSLLELKKLKNKYYVLKLKNLLQLKGE
;
A
#
# COMPACT_ATOMS: atom_id res chain seq x y z
N MET A 1 1.10 20.38 -2.96
CA MET A 1 -0.19 20.95 -3.42
C MET A 1 -1.30 20.11 -2.79
N ALA A 2 -2.41 20.73 -2.37
CA ALA A 2 -3.50 20.02 -1.71
C ALA A 2 -4.66 19.79 -2.69
N PHE A 3 -5.23 18.59 -2.65
CA PHE A 3 -6.24 18.09 -3.56
C PHE A 3 -7.51 17.72 -2.79
N SER A 4 -8.65 17.68 -3.49
CA SER A 4 -9.75 16.83 -3.03
C SER A 4 -9.44 15.38 -3.41
N VAL A 5 -9.73 14.43 -2.54
CA VAL A 5 -9.41 13.02 -2.73
C VAL A 5 -10.64 12.17 -2.53
N GLU A 6 -10.95 11.34 -3.49
CA GLU A 6 -11.99 10.30 -3.43
C GLU A 6 -11.32 8.93 -3.46
N ILE A 7 -11.62 8.07 -2.49
CA ILE A 7 -11.13 6.69 -2.43
C ILE A 7 -12.32 5.75 -2.52
N ASN A 8 -12.40 5.02 -3.63
CA ASN A 8 -13.40 4.00 -3.93
C ASN A 8 -12.86 2.62 -3.59
N PHE A 9 -13.41 2.02 -2.54
CA PHE A 9 -13.16 0.65 -2.14
C PHE A 9 -14.17 -0.26 -2.84
N ILE A 10 -13.73 -0.94 -3.91
CA ILE A 10 -14.60 -1.66 -4.84
C ILE A 10 -15.25 -2.88 -4.17
N GLU A 11 -14.49 -3.64 -3.38
CA GLU A 11 -14.98 -4.89 -2.77
C GLU A 11 -16.17 -4.67 -1.82
N ASN A 12 -16.17 -3.58 -1.05
CA ASN A 12 -17.20 -3.28 -0.06
C ASN A 12 -18.13 -2.14 -0.49
N LYS A 13 -18.00 -1.62 -1.72
CA LYS A 13 -18.80 -0.52 -2.28
C LYS A 13 -18.82 0.72 -1.39
N GLN A 14 -17.68 1.06 -0.79
CA GLN A 14 -17.54 2.23 0.08
C GLN A 14 -16.69 3.30 -0.59
N THR A 15 -17.04 4.56 -0.32
CA THR A 15 -16.32 5.73 -0.83
C THR A 15 -15.97 6.65 0.33
N ILE A 16 -14.73 7.11 0.38
CA ILE A 16 -14.24 8.03 1.41
C ILE A 16 -13.67 9.26 0.74
N ASN A 17 -14.01 10.41 1.29
CA ASN A 17 -13.60 11.69 0.76
C ASN A 17 -12.71 12.44 1.75
N PHE A 18 -11.64 13.04 1.23
CA PHE A 18 -10.84 14.02 1.92
C PHE A 18 -10.93 15.33 1.14
N ASN A 19 -11.49 16.36 1.76
CA ASN A 19 -11.75 17.64 1.07
C ASN A 19 -10.46 18.39 0.71
N LYS A 20 -9.41 18.22 1.54
CA LYS A 20 -8.13 18.88 1.36
C LYS A 20 -7.00 17.99 1.88
N ALA A 21 -6.39 17.22 1.00
CA ALA A 21 -5.31 16.33 1.37
C ALA A 21 -4.10 16.40 0.42
N ILE A 22 -2.94 16.05 0.94
CA ILE A 22 -1.75 15.75 0.15
C ILE A 22 -1.55 14.24 0.18
N VAL A 23 -1.46 13.64 -1.00
CA VAL A 23 -1.27 12.20 -1.12
C VAL A 23 0.13 11.92 -1.63
N TYR A 24 0.82 11.02 -0.95
CA TYR A 24 2.08 10.45 -1.36
C TYR A 24 1.91 8.96 -1.56
N PHE A 25 2.72 8.38 -2.43
CA PHE A 25 2.76 6.95 -2.63
C PHE A 25 4.19 6.44 -2.54
N ASN A 26 4.29 5.15 -2.25
CA ASN A 26 5.53 4.40 -2.24
C ASN A 26 5.39 3.23 -3.22
N ALA A 27 6.08 3.33 -4.35
CA ALA A 27 6.27 2.26 -5.32
C ALA A 27 7.71 1.76 -5.17
N ASP A 28 7.93 0.45 -5.12
CA ASP A 28 9.25 -0.19 -5.21
C ASP A 28 10.19 -0.18 -3.99
N GLU A 29 9.68 -0.59 -2.83
CA GLU A 29 10.48 -1.09 -1.69
C GLU A 29 11.55 -0.15 -1.06
N GLU A 30 11.64 1.10 -1.49
CA GLU A 30 12.62 2.09 -1.03
C GLU A 30 11.96 3.22 -0.22
N ASN A 31 12.72 3.89 0.66
CA ASN A 31 12.22 4.87 1.63
C ASN A 31 11.66 6.17 1.02
N GLU A 32 11.45 6.22 -0.28
CA GLU A 32 11.07 7.42 -1.00
C GLU A 32 9.54 7.57 -1.06
N TRP A 33 9.09 8.79 -0.78
CA TRP A 33 7.68 9.17 -0.88
C TRP A 33 7.53 10.10 -2.07
N ILE A 34 6.79 9.65 -3.08
CA ILE A 34 6.51 10.45 -4.27
C ILE A 34 5.17 11.13 -4.07
N SER A 35 5.13 12.46 -4.19
CA SER A 35 3.88 13.22 -4.10
C SER A 35 3.08 13.07 -5.37
N LEU A 36 1.77 12.83 -5.26
CA LEU A 36 0.88 12.89 -6.41
C LEU A 36 0.76 14.34 -6.92
N THR A 37 0.92 14.48 -8.23
CA THR A 37 0.84 15.76 -8.94
C THR A 37 -0.32 15.73 -9.93
N ASN A 38 -0.77 16.92 -10.34
CA ASN A 38 -1.87 17.04 -11.29
C ASN A 38 -1.51 16.42 -12.66
N ASN A 39 -2.51 15.92 -13.38
CA ASN A 39 -2.36 15.24 -14.68
C ASN A 39 -1.51 13.96 -14.62
N SER A 40 -1.66 13.17 -13.55
CA SER A 40 -0.98 11.87 -13.39
C SER A 40 -1.98 10.71 -13.39
N ILE A 41 -1.52 9.56 -13.88
CA ILE A 41 -2.24 8.28 -13.87
C ILE A 41 -1.27 7.20 -13.40
N LEU A 42 -1.67 6.41 -12.41
CA LEU A 42 -0.87 5.34 -11.84
C LEU A 42 -1.70 4.07 -11.67
N GLY A 43 -1.07 2.91 -11.88
CA GLY A 43 -1.67 1.61 -11.67
C GLY A 43 -0.67 0.65 -11.03
N TYR A 44 -0.99 0.11 -9.87
CA TYR A 44 -0.11 -0.79 -9.12
C TYR A 44 -0.88 -1.96 -8.53
N GLU A 45 -0.25 -3.14 -8.50
CA GLU A 45 -0.85 -4.31 -7.86
C GLU A 45 -0.95 -4.13 -6.34
N ILE A 46 0.05 -3.54 -5.71
CA ILE A 46 0.03 -3.17 -4.30
C ILE A 46 0.87 -1.91 -4.11
N MET A 47 0.36 -0.96 -3.34
CA MET A 47 1.15 0.21 -2.95
C MET A 47 0.75 0.70 -1.56
N LEU A 48 1.67 1.38 -0.89
CA LEU A 48 1.37 2.15 0.31
C LEU A 48 1.10 3.61 -0.04
N LEU A 49 -0.09 4.07 0.33
CA LEU A 49 -0.47 5.47 0.27
C LEU A 49 -0.27 6.12 1.63
N LYS A 50 0.23 7.35 1.62
CA LYS A 50 0.23 8.27 2.76
C LYS A 50 -0.67 9.44 2.42
N ILE A 51 -1.67 9.68 3.27
CA ILE A 51 -2.68 10.73 3.11
C ILE A 51 -2.50 11.70 4.27
N LEU A 52 -2.12 12.93 3.94
CA LEU A 52 -2.10 14.05 4.88
C LEU A 52 -3.42 14.82 4.73
N ASP A 53 -4.37 14.55 5.62
CA ASP A 53 -5.62 15.29 5.69
C ASP A 53 -5.38 16.64 6.40
N LEU A 54 -5.39 17.71 5.61
CA LEU A 54 -5.15 19.06 6.11
C LEU A 54 -6.40 19.67 6.77
N SER A 55 -7.59 19.10 6.54
CA SER A 55 -8.82 19.56 7.18
C SER A 55 -8.86 19.14 8.65
N ASN A 56 -8.41 17.92 8.95
CA ASN A 56 -8.43 17.36 10.31
C ASN A 56 -7.04 17.31 10.97
N ASN A 57 -6.00 17.76 10.27
CA ASN A 57 -4.60 17.65 10.68
C ASN A 57 -4.20 16.20 11.03
N GLN A 58 -4.57 15.25 10.17
CA GLN A 58 -4.33 13.82 10.37
C GLN A 58 -3.40 13.25 9.30
N GLU A 59 -2.51 12.36 9.73
CA GLU A 59 -1.66 11.56 8.85
C GLU A 59 -2.16 10.11 8.88
N LYS A 60 -2.65 9.63 7.73
CA LYS A 60 -3.17 8.27 7.55
C LYS A 60 -2.37 7.52 6.49
N TYR A 61 -2.34 6.21 6.63
CA TYR A 61 -1.68 5.30 5.71
C TYR A 61 -2.65 4.23 5.23
N LEU A 62 -2.56 3.82 3.97
CA LEU A 62 -3.43 2.80 3.39
C LEU A 62 -2.65 1.90 2.44
N PHE A 63 -2.68 0.59 2.68
CA PHE A 63 -2.23 -0.38 1.69
C PHE A 63 -3.35 -0.61 0.68
N ALA A 64 -3.12 -0.21 -0.57
CA ALA A 64 -4.09 -0.31 -1.66
C ALA A 64 -3.68 -1.43 -2.62
N ASN A 65 -4.56 -2.42 -2.81
CA ASN A 65 -4.38 -3.56 -3.71
C ASN A 65 -5.12 -3.29 -5.03
N ASN A 66 -4.50 -3.66 -6.14
CA ASN A 66 -4.98 -3.44 -7.50
C ASN A 66 -5.50 -2.01 -7.66
N VAL A 67 -4.64 -1.06 -7.32
CA VAL A 67 -4.99 0.35 -7.20
C VAL A 67 -4.81 1.06 -8.53
N ASN A 68 -5.81 1.86 -8.90
CA ASN A 68 -5.75 2.82 -9.99
C ASN A 68 -5.94 4.22 -9.41
N ILE A 69 -5.03 5.13 -9.75
CA ILE A 69 -5.06 6.52 -9.31
C ILE A 69 -5.09 7.41 -10.54
N MET A 70 -6.01 8.36 -10.56
CA MET A 70 -6.10 9.41 -11.56
C MET A 70 -6.15 10.77 -10.88
N VAL A 71 -5.30 11.69 -11.31
CA VAL A 71 -5.27 13.06 -10.80
C VAL A 71 -5.58 14.03 -11.93
N LYS A 72 -6.71 14.73 -11.82
CA LYS A 72 -7.16 15.72 -12.80
C LYS A 72 -7.86 16.87 -12.10
N ASN A 73 -7.64 18.09 -12.55
CA ASN A 73 -8.33 19.30 -12.06
C ASN A 73 -8.29 19.45 -10.52
N ASN A 74 -7.13 19.19 -9.91
CA ASN A 74 -6.95 19.24 -8.45
C ASN A 74 -7.84 18.26 -7.65
N HIS A 75 -8.23 17.16 -8.31
CA HIS A 75 -8.99 16.06 -7.74
C HIS A 75 -8.26 14.74 -7.98
N ILE A 76 -8.10 13.95 -6.92
CA ILE A 76 -7.48 12.63 -6.95
C ILE A 76 -8.60 11.60 -6.79
N VAL A 77 -8.74 10.70 -7.76
CA VAL A 77 -9.62 9.52 -7.67
C VAL A 77 -8.76 8.29 -7.50
N ILE A 78 -8.98 7.55 -6.43
CA ILE A 78 -8.27 6.31 -6.08
C ILE A 78 -9.29 5.17 -6.08
N ASN A 79 -9.16 4.24 -7.02
CA ASN A 79 -9.96 3.02 -7.06
C ASN A 79 -9.10 1.85 -6.58
N THR A 80 -9.59 1.07 -5.61
CA THR A 80 -8.83 -0.02 -4.99
C THR A 80 -9.72 -1.20 -4.65
N PHE A 81 -9.15 -2.40 -4.70
CA PHE A 81 -9.78 -3.63 -4.21
C PHE A 81 -9.44 -3.91 -2.74
N SER A 82 -8.70 -3.03 -2.07
CA SER A 82 -8.49 -3.16 -0.63
C SER A 82 -9.77 -2.97 0.17
N LYS A 83 -9.76 -3.44 1.41
CA LYS A 83 -10.68 -2.99 2.46
C LYS A 83 -10.25 -1.64 3.01
N GLN A 84 -11.19 -0.89 3.57
CA GLN A 84 -10.93 0.34 4.31
C GLN A 84 -10.21 0.04 5.64
N ASN A 85 -8.90 -0.17 5.58
CA ASN A 85 -8.05 -0.42 6.75
C ASN A 85 -6.96 0.65 6.83
N PHE A 86 -7.32 1.83 7.35
CA PHE A 86 -6.34 2.88 7.59
C PHE A 86 -5.40 2.52 8.74
N LEU A 87 -4.18 3.03 8.61
CA LEU A 87 -3.12 2.86 9.58
C LEU A 87 -2.59 4.22 10.02
N VAL A 88 -2.04 4.27 11.22
CA VAL A 88 -1.38 5.44 11.79
C VAL A 88 0.01 5.05 12.30
N LYS A 89 0.90 6.03 12.43
CA LYS A 89 2.20 5.81 13.08
C LYS A 89 2.03 5.44 14.55
N SER A 90 2.96 4.64 15.04
CA SER A 90 3.02 4.21 16.42
C SER A 90 4.46 4.27 16.93
N ASN A 91 4.63 4.60 18.21
CA ASN A 91 5.93 4.54 18.88
C ASN A 91 6.33 3.11 19.32
N ARG A 92 5.62 2.07 18.84
CA ARG A 92 5.90 0.68 19.20
C ARG A 92 7.18 0.19 18.51
N LYS A 93 7.96 -0.63 19.23
CA LYS A 93 9.16 -1.30 18.69
C LYS A 93 8.79 -2.17 17.48
N LYS A 94 9.79 -2.44 16.62
CA LYS A 94 9.69 -3.31 15.45
C LYS A 94 9.32 -4.75 15.85
N VAL A 95 8.04 -5.14 15.70
CA VAL A 95 7.52 -6.45 16.18
C VAL A 95 7.57 -7.54 15.10
N TYR A 96 7.76 -7.20 13.83
CA TYR A 96 7.60 -8.17 12.72
C TYR A 96 8.91 -8.81 12.24
N GLN A 97 10.04 -8.63 12.95
CA GLN A 97 11.35 -9.07 12.47
C GLN A 97 11.43 -10.58 12.21
N ASP A 98 10.94 -11.41 13.14
CA ASP A 98 11.01 -12.86 12.98
C ASP A 98 10.06 -13.37 11.89
N GLN A 99 8.87 -12.78 11.80
CA GLN A 99 7.92 -13.07 10.72
C GLN A 99 8.49 -12.71 9.34
N LEU A 100 9.21 -11.59 9.25
CA LEU A 100 9.86 -11.16 8.01
C LEU A 100 10.97 -12.12 7.59
N LYS A 101 11.78 -12.61 8.53
CA LYS A 101 12.81 -13.62 8.25
C LYS A 101 12.20 -14.90 7.71
N GLU A 102 11.13 -15.39 8.34
CA GLU A 102 10.45 -16.61 7.91
C GLU A 102 9.80 -16.45 6.54
N LEU A 103 9.11 -15.35 6.28
CA LEU A 103 8.53 -15.07 4.97
C LEU A 103 9.60 -14.96 3.88
N HIS A 104 10.72 -14.30 4.18
CA HIS A 104 11.84 -14.21 3.24
C HIS A 104 12.38 -15.60 2.88
N LYS A 105 12.55 -16.49 3.87
CA LYS A 105 12.97 -17.87 3.63
C LYS A 105 12.00 -18.61 2.72
N GLN A 106 10.69 -18.53 2.98
CA GLN A 106 9.66 -19.17 2.16
C GLN A 106 9.64 -18.64 0.73
N ILE A 107 9.74 -17.32 0.56
CA ILE A 107 9.85 -16.67 -0.75
C ILE A 107 11.08 -17.16 -1.50
N SER A 108 12.25 -17.19 -0.85
CA SER A 108 13.51 -17.61 -1.47
C SER A 108 13.47 -19.08 -1.92
N ILE A 109 12.87 -19.98 -1.13
CA ILE A 109 12.68 -21.39 -1.52
C ILE A 109 11.81 -21.50 -2.78
N LEU A 110 10.66 -20.82 -2.80
CA LEU A 110 9.76 -20.84 -3.95
C LEU A 110 10.36 -20.17 -5.19
N GLN A 111 11.16 -19.11 -5.03
CA GLN A 111 11.89 -18.47 -6.12
C GLN A 111 13.00 -19.36 -6.67
N ALA A 112 13.76 -20.07 -5.82
CA ALA A 112 14.74 -21.05 -6.28
C ALA A 112 14.08 -22.14 -7.12
N ASN A 113 12.91 -22.62 -6.69
CA ASN A 113 12.13 -23.62 -7.41
C ASN A 113 11.53 -23.11 -8.74
N GLN A 114 11.48 -21.79 -9.01
CA GLN A 114 11.11 -21.25 -10.33
C GLN A 114 12.04 -21.72 -11.44
N THR A 115 13.32 -21.93 -11.13
CA THR A 115 14.31 -22.40 -12.10
C THR A 115 14.05 -23.82 -12.61
N ILE A 116 13.29 -24.62 -11.85
CA ILE A 116 12.94 -26.02 -12.16
C ILE A 116 11.53 -26.10 -12.78
N GLY A 117 10.72 -25.05 -12.61
CA GLY A 117 9.33 -24.94 -13.03
C GLY A 117 8.37 -24.88 -11.83
N LEU A 118 7.58 -23.81 -11.72
CA LEU A 118 6.53 -23.71 -10.71
C LEU A 118 5.19 -24.21 -11.26
N THR A 119 4.42 -24.88 -10.39
CA THR A 119 3.00 -25.08 -10.62
C THR A 119 2.25 -23.75 -10.46
N ILE A 120 1.05 -23.66 -11.02
CA ILE A 120 0.18 -22.47 -10.87
C ILE A 120 -0.06 -22.17 -9.37
N ASN A 121 -0.28 -23.21 -8.57
CA ASN A 121 -0.50 -23.07 -7.13
C ASN A 121 0.71 -22.46 -6.41
N SER A 122 1.92 -22.91 -6.72
CA SER A 122 3.13 -22.36 -6.10
C SER A 122 3.44 -20.94 -6.58
N LEU A 123 3.08 -20.58 -7.81
CA LEU A 123 3.16 -19.20 -8.30
C LEU A 123 2.19 -18.28 -7.55
N LEU A 124 0.95 -18.70 -7.36
CA LEU A 124 -0.05 -17.94 -6.59
C LEU A 124 0.37 -17.77 -5.13
N GLU A 125 0.95 -18.82 -4.52
CA GLU A 125 1.46 -18.75 -3.16
C GLU A 125 2.65 -17.79 -3.06
N LEU A 126 3.61 -17.86 -3.99
CA LEU A 126 4.72 -16.93 -4.03
C LEU A 126 4.24 -15.47 -4.12
N LYS A 127 3.22 -15.20 -4.95
CA LYS A 127 2.60 -13.88 -5.08
C LYS A 127 2.00 -13.41 -3.74
N LYS A 128 1.22 -14.27 -3.07
CA LYS A 128 0.65 -13.97 -1.75
C LYS A 128 1.73 -13.67 -0.71
N LEU A 129 2.79 -14.48 -0.66
CA LEU A 129 3.89 -14.31 0.28
C LEU A 129 4.65 -13.01 0.03
N LYS A 130 4.93 -12.65 -1.23
CA LYS A 130 5.54 -11.35 -1.58
C LYS A 130 4.69 -10.18 -1.14
N ASN A 131 3.38 -10.20 -1.38
CA ASN A 131 2.48 -9.13 -0.95
C ASN A 131 2.44 -9.02 0.59
N LYS A 132 2.40 -10.16 1.29
CA LYS A 132 2.46 -10.19 2.76
C LYS A 132 3.80 -9.65 3.28
N TYR A 133 4.91 -10.02 2.66
CA TYR A 133 6.24 -9.53 3.00
C TYR A 133 6.32 -8.02 2.83
N TYR A 134 5.87 -7.48 1.69
CA TYR A 134 5.82 -6.04 1.43
C TYR A 134 5.06 -5.28 2.53
N VAL A 135 3.84 -5.72 2.85
CA VAL A 135 3.00 -5.09 3.89
C VAL A 135 3.70 -5.11 5.25
N LEU A 136 4.23 -6.26 5.67
CA LEU A 136 4.90 -6.37 6.96
C LEU A 136 6.22 -5.60 7.01
N LYS A 137 6.98 -5.55 5.91
CA LYS A 137 8.24 -4.82 5.79
C LYS A 137 7.97 -3.34 6.04
N LEU A 138 6.99 -2.76 5.34
CA LEU A 138 6.64 -1.35 5.48
C LEU A 138 5.98 -1.04 6.82
N LYS A 139 5.10 -1.90 7.35
CA LYS A 139 4.55 -1.73 8.72
C LYS A 139 5.66 -1.71 9.77
N ASN A 140 6.66 -2.58 9.64
CA ASN A 140 7.76 -2.68 10.59
C ASN A 140 8.72 -1.50 10.47
N LEU A 141 9.04 -1.08 9.24
CA LEU A 141 9.95 0.02 8.94
C LEU A 141 9.38 1.37 9.39
N LEU A 142 8.12 1.62 9.05
CA LEU A 142 7.42 2.89 9.30
C LEU A 142 6.64 2.90 10.64
N GLN A 143 6.69 1.78 11.39
CA GLN A 143 6.02 1.59 12.67
C GLN A 143 4.50 1.87 12.59
N LEU A 144 3.83 1.25 11.62
CA LEU A 144 2.40 1.45 11.37
C LEU A 144 1.54 0.45 12.15
N LYS A 145 0.41 0.92 12.70
CA LYS A 145 -0.63 0.11 13.35
C LYS A 145 -2.02 0.50 12.81
N GLY A 146 -3.03 -0.34 13.05
CA GLY A 146 -4.44 0.00 12.78
C GLY A 146 -4.83 1.31 13.47
N GLU A 147 -5.63 2.13 12.76
CA GLU A 147 -6.32 3.29 13.33
C GLU A 147 -7.22 2.86 14.51
#